data_AF-A0A7J9MHF6-F1
#
_entry.id   AF-A0A7J9MHF6-F1
#
_cell.length_a   1.000
_cell.length_b   1.000
_cell.length_c   1.000
_cell.angle_alpha   90.00
_cell.angle_beta   90.00
_cell.angle_gamma   90.00
#
_symmetry.space_group_name_H-M   'P 1'
#
loop_
_entity.id
_entity.type
_entity.pdbx_description
1 polymer ?
#
loop_
_entity_poly.entity_id
_entity_poly.type
_entity_poly.pdbx_seq_one_letter_code
_entity_poly.pdbx_strand_id
1 'polypeptide(L)'
;RGWKAGCRQLIGLDSCFLKCLLKSEFLTAVGRDTNNQMFTIVSAVVEMECTDSWVWFFNLLSNDLGLEDKYGYTIISDQQKGIEIAISDILSRVEHRNCARHVFANWSMRKIGKSYECDFGRL
;
A
#
# COMPACT_ATOMS: atom_id res chain seq x y z
N ARG A 1 -1.08 22.25 0.93
CA ARG A 1 -1.27 21.62 -0.40
C ARG A 1 -1.71 20.19 -0.15
N GLY A 2 -2.68 19.66 -0.90
CA GLY A 2 -3.09 18.25 -0.80
C GLY A 2 -2.16 17.33 -1.60
N TRP A 3 -2.37 16.02 -1.47
CA TRP A 3 -1.58 14.98 -2.15
C TRP A 3 -1.31 15.29 -3.63
N LYS A 4 -2.37 15.54 -4.43
CA LYS A 4 -2.28 15.76 -5.89
C LYS A 4 -1.33 16.90 -6.29
N ALA A 5 -1.15 17.90 -5.44
CA ALA A 5 -0.37 19.10 -5.77
C ALA A 5 1.04 19.11 -5.15
N GLY A 6 1.34 18.19 -4.22
CA GLY A 6 2.56 18.23 -3.42
C GLY A 6 3.31 16.91 -3.30
N CYS A 7 2.74 15.83 -3.84
CA CYS A 7 3.29 14.50 -3.65
C CYS A 7 3.63 13.78 -4.95
N ARG A 8 4.55 12.82 -4.82
CA ARG A 8 4.99 11.96 -5.92
C ARG A 8 3.86 11.01 -6.28
N GLN A 9 3.78 10.57 -7.54
CA GLN A 9 2.78 9.60 -8.00
C GLN A 9 3.14 8.16 -7.56
N LEU A 10 3.56 8.00 -6.30
CA LEU A 10 3.97 6.75 -5.69
C LEU A 10 3.16 6.53 -4.41
N ILE A 11 2.46 5.40 -4.35
CA ILE A 11 1.57 5.04 -3.25
C ILE A 11 2.10 3.76 -2.61
N GLY A 12 2.38 3.81 -1.32
CA GLY A 12 2.65 2.64 -0.49
C GLY A 12 1.38 2.15 0.18
N LEU A 13 1.15 0.84 0.12
CA LEU A 13 0.05 0.16 0.80
C LEU A 13 0.60 -0.77 1.87
N ASP A 14 -0.02 -0.74 3.03
CA ASP A 14 0.26 -1.68 4.12
C ASP A 14 -1.01 -1.98 4.89
N SER A 15 -1.02 -3.13 5.54
CA SER A 15 -2.06 -3.55 6.46
C SER A 15 -1.43 -3.96 7.78
N CYS A 16 -2.16 -3.75 8.88
CA CYS A 16 -1.72 -4.28 10.16
C CYS A 16 -2.88 -4.77 11.02
N PHE A 17 -2.61 -5.84 11.77
CA PHE A 17 -3.58 -6.39 12.70
C PHE A 17 -3.76 -5.47 13.90
N LEU A 18 -5.01 -5.11 14.17
CA LEU A 18 -5.37 -4.39 15.38
C LEU A 18 -5.59 -5.39 16.52
N LYS A 19 -4.88 -5.19 17.62
CA LYS A 19 -5.12 -5.92 18.87
C LYS A 19 -6.22 -5.23 19.66
N CYS A 20 -7.47 -5.45 19.25
CA CYS A 20 -8.66 -5.01 19.97
C CYS A 20 -9.49 -6.21 20.43
N LEU A 21 -10.57 -5.95 21.17
CA LEU A 21 -11.54 -6.98 21.58
C LEU A 21 -12.12 -7.74 20.38
N LEU A 22 -12.23 -7.06 19.24
CA LEU A 22 -12.61 -7.63 17.95
C LEU A 22 -11.36 -7.72 17.06
N LYS A 23 -11.13 -8.88 16.46
CA LYS A 23 -10.11 -9.04 15.42
C LYS A 23 -10.51 -8.17 14.24
N SER A 24 -9.65 -7.22 13.90
CA SER A 24 -9.83 -6.27 12.81
C SER A 24 -8.47 -5.90 12.24
N GLU A 25 -8.50 -5.28 11.08
CA GLU A 25 -7.31 -4.91 10.34
C GLU A 25 -7.38 -3.45 9.92
N PHE A 26 -6.24 -2.80 9.99
CA PHE A 26 -6.09 -1.41 9.60
C PHE A 26 -5.38 -1.36 8.25
N LEU A 27 -6.10 -0.89 7.23
CA LEU A 27 -5.57 -0.69 5.88
C LEU A 27 -5.15 0.77 5.73
N THR A 28 -3.99 1.01 5.13
CA THR A 28 -3.51 2.37 4.89
C THR A 28 -2.86 2.52 3.52
N ALA A 29 -3.14 3.66 2.89
CA ALA A 29 -2.43 4.13 1.73
C ALA A 29 -1.68 5.40 2.11
N VAL A 30 -0.37 5.34 1.97
CA VAL A 30 0.54 6.45 2.20
C VAL A 30 1.21 6.81 0.90
N GLY A 31 1.75 8.00 0.82
CA GLY A 31 2.85 8.20 -0.12
C GLY A 31 3.79 9.28 0.37
N ARG A 32 4.57 9.85 -0.56
CA ARG A 32 5.59 10.84 -0.21
C ARG A 32 5.41 12.18 -0.89
N ASP A 33 5.60 13.21 -0.09
CA ASP A 33 5.68 14.57 -0.59
C ASP A 33 7.05 14.86 -1.24
N THR A 34 7.19 16.05 -1.83
CA THR A 34 8.44 16.53 -2.42
C THR A 34 9.59 16.66 -1.41
N ASN A 35 9.27 16.76 -0.11
CA ASN A 35 10.22 16.88 0.98
C ASN A 35 10.57 15.52 1.61
N ASN A 36 10.25 14.40 0.96
CA ASN A 36 10.43 13.03 1.46
C ASN A 36 9.64 12.71 2.74
N GLN A 37 8.64 13.51 3.10
CA GLN A 37 7.78 13.24 4.25
C GLN A 37 6.66 12.29 3.85
N MET A 38 6.24 11.44 4.78
CA MET A 38 5.09 10.57 4.58
C MET A 38 3.80 11.37 4.68
N PHE A 39 2.91 11.15 3.73
CA PHE A 39 1.57 11.73 3.71
C PHE A 39 0.55 10.59 3.65
N THR A 40 -0.31 10.50 4.66
CA THR A 40 -1.42 9.53 4.66
C THR A 40 -2.51 10.02 3.71
N ILE A 41 -2.87 9.19 2.74
CA ILE A 41 -3.88 9.50 1.73
C ILE A 41 -5.25 9.06 2.24
N VAL A 42 -5.39 7.78 2.57
CA VAL A 42 -6.62 7.18 3.10
C VAL A 42 -6.26 6.05 4.05
N SER A 43 -7.09 5.87 5.08
CA SER A 43 -6.97 4.77 6.03
C SER A 43 -8.36 4.27 6.40
N ALA A 44 -8.48 2.97 6.64
CA ALA A 44 -9.73 2.34 7.02
C ALA A 44 -9.50 1.17 7.98
N VAL A 45 -10.48 0.93 8.85
CA VAL A 45 -10.54 -0.29 9.65
C VAL A 45 -11.52 -1.24 8.99
N VAL A 46 -11.09 -2.48 8.74
CA VAL A 46 -11.90 -3.54 8.17
C VAL A 46 -11.95 -4.73 9.12
N GLU A 47 -12.98 -5.56 8.99
CA GLU A 47 -13.11 -6.75 9.84
C GLU A 47 -12.06 -7.82 9.50
N MET A 48 -11.62 -7.89 8.23
CA MET A 48 -10.68 -8.90 7.74
C MET A 48 -9.93 -8.41 6.49
N GLU A 49 -8.66 -8.76 6.33
CA GLU A 49 -7.95 -8.72 5.05
C GLU A 49 -8.50 -9.78 4.11
N CYS A 50 -9.31 -9.34 3.16
CA CYS A 50 -9.74 -10.17 2.05
C CYS A 50 -9.80 -9.32 0.78
N THR A 51 -9.96 -10.00 -0.36
CA THR A 51 -10.09 -9.32 -1.66
C THR A 51 -11.21 -8.29 -1.65
N ASP A 52 -12.36 -8.58 -1.03
CA ASP A 52 -13.50 -7.66 -0.98
C ASP A 52 -13.17 -6.37 -0.20
N SER A 53 -12.50 -6.50 0.96
CA SER A 53 -12.01 -5.35 1.74
C SER A 53 -11.05 -4.48 0.93
N TRP A 54 -10.13 -5.10 0.18
CA TRP A 54 -9.16 -4.38 -0.67
C TRP A 54 -9.83 -3.72 -1.88
N VAL A 55 -10.78 -4.39 -2.53
CA VAL A 55 -11.58 -3.83 -3.63
C VAL A 55 -12.35 -2.60 -3.13
N TRP A 56 -13.03 -2.70 -1.99
CA TRP A 56 -13.73 -1.57 -1.39
C TRP A 56 -12.78 -0.42 -1.07
N PHE A 57 -11.63 -0.71 -0.45
CA PHE A 57 -10.60 0.28 -0.14
C PHE A 57 -10.03 0.98 -1.38
N PHE A 58 -9.78 0.24 -2.47
CA PHE A 58 -9.30 0.83 -3.73
C PHE A 58 -10.35 1.68 -4.44
N ASN A 59 -11.63 1.37 -4.31
CA ASN A 59 -12.68 2.26 -4.81
C ASN A 59 -12.65 3.60 -4.07
N LEU A 60 -12.47 3.60 -2.75
CA LEU A 60 -12.30 4.84 -1.97
C LEU A 60 -11.05 5.61 -2.41
N LEU A 61 -9.91 4.94 -2.50
CA LEU A 61 -8.65 5.54 -2.94
C LEU A 61 -8.76 6.13 -4.35
N SER A 62 -9.38 5.40 -5.28
CA SER A 62 -9.58 5.84 -6.67
C SER A 62 -10.46 7.08 -6.74
N ASN A 63 -11.53 7.13 -5.94
CA ASN A 63 -12.44 8.27 -5.88
C ASN A 63 -11.75 9.51 -5.29
N ASP A 64 -11.04 9.37 -4.16
CA ASP A 64 -10.33 10.49 -3.52
C ASP A 64 -9.23 11.07 -4.41
N LEU A 65 -8.50 10.19 -5.09
CA LEU A 65 -7.40 10.59 -5.97
C LEU A 65 -7.86 10.94 -7.39
N GLY A 66 -9.12 10.67 -7.76
CA GLY A 66 -9.63 10.85 -9.12
C GLY A 66 -8.80 10.08 -10.13
N LEU A 67 -8.48 8.81 -9.85
CA LEU A 67 -7.65 7.95 -10.69
C LEU A 67 -8.41 7.43 -11.93
N GLU A 68 -9.27 8.25 -12.54
CA GLU A 68 -10.18 7.81 -13.62
C GLU A 68 -9.42 7.28 -14.85
N ASP A 69 -8.30 7.91 -15.20
CA ASP A 69 -7.43 7.47 -16.30
C ASP A 69 -6.47 6.32 -15.91
N LYS A 70 -6.36 6.04 -14.60
CA LYS A 70 -5.57 4.96 -13.99
C LYS A 70 -4.10 4.90 -14.44
N TYR A 71 -3.54 5.99 -14.96
CA TYR A 71 -2.21 6.03 -15.60
C TYR A 71 -1.25 6.97 -14.87
N GLY A 72 0.04 6.65 -14.85
CA GLY A 72 1.11 7.50 -14.27
C GLY A 72 1.40 7.27 -12.79
N TYR A 73 0.57 6.47 -12.09
CA TYR A 73 0.78 6.11 -10.69
C TYR A 73 1.50 4.77 -10.56
N THR A 74 2.29 4.64 -9.51
CA THR A 74 2.89 3.37 -9.08
C THR A 74 2.42 3.02 -7.67
N ILE A 75 1.96 1.79 -7.49
CA ILE A 75 1.59 1.23 -6.19
C ILE A 75 2.66 0.23 -5.74
N ILE A 76 3.11 0.37 -4.51
CA ILE A 76 3.97 -0.59 -3.82
C ILE A 76 3.18 -1.22 -2.68
N SER A 77 3.07 -2.55 -2.65
CA SER A 77 2.37 -3.27 -1.57
C SER A 77 3.14 -4.50 -1.09
N ASP A 78 2.68 -5.15 -0.03
CA ASP A 78 3.07 -6.52 0.30
C ASP A 78 2.61 -7.53 -0.79
N GLN A 79 3.22 -8.71 -0.80
CA GLN A 79 2.94 -9.85 -1.68
C GLN A 79 1.72 -10.66 -1.20
N GLN A 80 0.61 -9.97 -0.99
CA GLN A 80 -0.64 -10.62 -0.66
C GLN A 80 -1.51 -10.81 -1.91
N LYS A 81 -2.01 -12.03 -2.10
CA LYS A 81 -2.87 -12.37 -3.25
C LYS A 81 -4.12 -11.51 -3.35
N GLY A 82 -4.73 -11.15 -2.21
CA GLY A 82 -5.94 -10.31 -2.20
C GLY A 82 -5.70 -8.93 -2.78
N ILE A 83 -4.52 -8.34 -2.50
CA ILE A 83 -4.11 -7.04 -3.04
C ILE A 83 -3.88 -7.12 -4.54
N GLU A 84 -3.12 -8.11 -5.01
CA GLU A 84 -2.79 -8.28 -6.43
C GLU A 84 -4.08 -8.42 -7.28
N ILE A 85 -5.04 -9.21 -6.82
CA ILE A 85 -6.34 -9.39 -7.49
C ILE A 85 -7.10 -8.07 -7.51
N ALA A 86 -7.20 -7.37 -6.38
CA ALA A 86 -7.95 -6.12 -6.28
C ALA A 86 -7.33 -4.98 -7.11
N ILE A 87 -5.99 -4.90 -7.20
CA ILE A 87 -5.31 -3.94 -8.09
C ILE A 87 -5.60 -4.27 -9.54
N SER A 88 -5.52 -5.54 -9.94
CA SER A 88 -5.81 -5.96 -11.31
C SER A 88 -7.25 -5.63 -11.73
N ASP A 89 -8.20 -5.70 -10.80
CA ASP A 89 -9.61 -5.43 -11.04
C ASP A 89 -9.91 -3.91 -11.08
N ILE A 90 -9.51 -3.18 -10.04
CA ILE A 90 -9.88 -1.75 -9.88
C ILE A 90 -8.89 -0.82 -10.56
N LEU A 91 -7.60 -1.12 -10.57
CA LEU A 91 -6.51 -0.23 -10.98
C LEU A 91 -5.62 -0.86 -12.06
N SER A 92 -6.23 -1.50 -13.06
CA SER A 92 -5.54 -2.32 -14.08
C SER A 92 -4.45 -1.64 -14.91
N ARG A 93 -4.41 -0.31 -14.95
CA ARG A 93 -3.39 0.48 -15.67
C ARG A 93 -2.30 1.07 -14.78
N VAL A 94 -2.47 0.95 -13.46
CA VAL A 94 -1.49 1.42 -12.48
C VAL A 94 -0.35 0.42 -12.43
N GLU A 95 0.88 0.94 -12.36
CA GLU A 95 2.04 0.07 -12.22
C GLU A 95 2.08 -0.51 -10.80
N HIS A 96 2.03 -1.83 -10.68
CA HIS A 96 2.15 -2.51 -9.38
C HIS A 96 3.55 -3.08 -9.17
N ARG A 97 4.12 -2.82 -8.00
CA ARG A 97 5.43 -3.30 -7.58
C ARG A 97 5.34 -3.95 -6.20
N ASN A 98 6.11 -5.01 -6.01
CA ASN A 98 6.24 -5.62 -4.70
C ASN A 98 7.16 -4.78 -3.81
N CYS A 99 6.76 -4.61 -2.55
CA CYS A 99 7.57 -3.95 -1.54
C CYS A 99 8.88 -4.70 -1.35
N ALA A 100 9.99 -4.04 -1.67
CA ALA A 100 11.31 -4.65 -1.61
C ALA A 100 11.67 -5.12 -0.18
N ARG A 101 11.19 -4.43 0.86
CA ARG A 101 11.30 -4.88 2.26
C ARG A 101 10.64 -6.26 2.45
N HIS A 102 9.41 -6.44 1.96
CA HIS A 102 8.70 -7.71 2.08
C HIS A 102 9.27 -8.79 1.17
N VAL A 103 9.69 -8.46 -0.06
CA VAL A 103 10.44 -9.39 -0.94
C VAL A 103 11.68 -9.91 -0.23
N PHE A 104 12.46 -9.01 0.36
CA PHE A 104 13.67 -9.36 1.07
C PHE A 104 13.39 -10.15 2.35
N ALA A 105 12.37 -9.76 3.14
CA ALA A 105 11.95 -10.51 4.32
C ALA A 105 11.52 -11.94 3.96
N ASN A 106 10.68 -12.12 2.93
CA ASN A 106 10.23 -13.42 2.46
C ASN A 106 11.39 -14.27 1.90
N TRP A 107 12.41 -13.64 1.32
CA TRP A 107 13.61 -14.34 0.85
C TRP A 107 14.57 -14.69 2.00
N SER A 108 14.84 -13.78 2.93
CA SER A 108 15.74 -13.99 4.08
C SER A 108 15.15 -14.94 5.14
N MET A 109 13.83 -15.02 5.27
CA MET A 109 13.18 -16.10 6.04
C MET A 109 13.48 -17.49 5.46
N ARG A 110 13.93 -17.58 4.20
CA ARG A 110 14.43 -18.84 3.62
C ARG A 110 15.90 -19.12 3.96
N LYS A 111 16.75 -18.10 4.19
CA LYS A 111 18.11 -18.21 4.78
C LYS A 111 18.64 -16.83 5.27
N ILE A 112 19.20 -16.82 6.49
CA ILE A 112 20.12 -15.83 7.12
C ILE A 112 19.48 -14.83 8.10
N GLY A 113 20.12 -14.74 9.29
CA GLY A 113 19.69 -14.04 10.49
C GLY A 113 19.56 -12.51 10.37
N LYS A 114 18.69 -12.00 11.24
CA LYS A 114 18.25 -10.60 11.34
C LYS A 114 19.41 -9.63 11.58
N SER A 115 19.78 -8.80 10.60
CA SER A 115 20.68 -7.66 10.85
C SER A 115 20.66 -6.54 9.80
N TYR A 116 19.52 -6.15 9.20
CA TYR A 116 19.52 -4.99 8.28
C TYR A 116 18.09 -4.47 8.00
N GLU A 117 17.59 -3.57 8.84
CA GLU A 117 16.25 -2.96 8.72
C GLU A 117 16.26 -1.45 8.41
N CYS A 118 17.41 -0.78 8.23
CA CYS A 118 17.47 0.69 8.31
C CYS A 118 17.42 1.52 7.01
N ASP A 119 17.52 0.95 5.80
CA ASP A 119 17.73 1.79 4.60
C ASP A 119 16.60 1.81 3.56
N PHE A 120 15.51 1.07 3.74
CA PHE A 120 14.41 1.05 2.75
C PHE A 120 13.56 2.32 2.71
N GLY A 121 13.70 3.22 3.69
CA GLY A 121 12.97 4.49 3.76
C GLY A 121 13.65 5.65 3.03
N ARG A 122 14.58 5.44 2.09
CA ARG A 122 15.28 6.55 1.40
C ARG A 122 14.88 6.79 -0.06
N LEU A 123 13.88 6.08 -0.59
CA LEU A 123 13.33 6.31 -1.93
C LEU A 123 12.28 7.42 -1.93
#